data_AF-N1VZA8-F1
#
_entry.id   AF-N1VZA8-F1
#
_cell.length_a   1.000
_cell.length_b   1.000
_cell.length_c   1.000
_cell.angle_alpha   90.00
_cell.angle_beta   90.00
_cell.angle_gamma   90.00
#
_symmetry.space_group_name_H-M   'P 1'
#
loop_
_entity.id
_entity.type
_entity.pdbx_description
1 polymer ?
#
loop_
_entity_poly.entity_id
_entity_poly.type
_entity_poly.pdbx_seq_one_letter_code
_entity_poly.pdbx_strand_id
1 'polypeptide(L)'
;MKYRNKLASTIMSISLLAVISLGVYCSSGVVRNRFEIEESCPEDKIKVKSLGGGAFLVEGCGKKQSYVCLEAQWNTVCKKD
;
A
#
# COMPACT_ATOMS: atom_id res chain seq x y z
N MET A 1 -11.19 -27.33 56.48
CA MET A 1 -10.02 -27.12 55.59
C MET A 1 -10.00 -25.67 55.14
N LYS A 2 -8.85 -25.00 55.27
CA LYS A 2 -8.64 -23.55 55.16
C LYS A 2 -8.50 -23.09 53.69
N TYR A 3 -9.35 -22.14 53.30
CA TYR A 3 -9.25 -21.34 52.08
C TYR A 3 -8.12 -20.30 52.25
N ARG A 4 -7.06 -20.36 51.46
CA ARG A 4 -5.98 -19.34 51.45
C ARG A 4 -5.46 -19.09 50.03
N ASN A 5 -6.04 -18.08 49.42
CA ASN A 5 -5.43 -17.04 48.58
C ASN A 5 -3.92 -17.23 48.29
N LYS A 6 -3.59 -17.57 47.05
CA LYS A 6 -2.30 -17.28 46.42
C LYS A 6 -2.53 -16.47 45.14
N LEU A 7 -2.93 -15.21 45.36
CA LEU A 7 -2.66 -14.10 44.45
C LEU A 7 -1.17 -13.82 44.53
N ALA A 8 -0.40 -14.25 43.53
CA ALA A 8 0.78 -13.56 43.02
C ALA A 8 1.59 -14.53 42.15
N SER A 9 1.97 -14.03 40.98
CA SER A 9 3.16 -14.44 40.25
C SER A 9 3.06 -15.78 39.51
N THR A 10 2.76 -15.73 38.21
CA THR A 10 3.72 -16.16 37.17
C THR A 10 3.19 -15.98 35.73
N ILE A 11 3.96 -15.25 34.90
CA ILE A 11 4.09 -15.37 33.43
C ILE A 11 2.88 -14.86 32.62
N MET A 12 2.73 -13.58 32.24
CA MET A 12 3.59 -12.75 31.38
C MET A 12 4.30 -13.57 30.28
N SER A 13 3.67 -13.77 29.12
CA SER A 13 4.29 -13.94 27.78
C SER A 13 3.24 -14.29 26.71
N ILE A 14 2.40 -13.33 26.30
CA ILE A 14 1.77 -13.40 24.97
C ILE A 14 2.48 -12.35 24.14
N SER A 15 3.61 -12.75 23.57
CA SER A 15 4.38 -11.96 22.61
C SER A 15 3.55 -11.83 21.33
N LEU A 16 2.77 -10.76 21.26
CA LEU A 16 2.02 -10.35 20.08
C LEU A 16 3.01 -9.80 19.04
N LEU A 17 3.76 -10.68 18.38
CA LEU A 17 4.54 -10.34 17.18
C LEU A 17 3.57 -10.29 15.99
N ALA A 18 2.80 -9.19 15.94
CA ALA A 18 2.11 -8.79 14.72
C ALA A 18 3.18 -8.37 13.71
N VAL A 19 3.56 -9.28 12.83
CA VAL A 19 4.38 -8.99 11.65
C VAL A 19 3.54 -8.10 10.75
N ILE A 20 3.72 -6.78 10.87
CA ILE A 20 3.17 -5.81 9.94
C ILE A 20 3.99 -5.92 8.65
N SER A 21 3.55 -6.78 7.74
CA SER A 21 4.07 -6.81 6.38
C SER A 21 3.63 -5.54 5.65
N LEU A 22 4.41 -4.46 5.81
CA LEU A 22 4.36 -3.27 4.96
C LEU A 22 4.90 -3.64 3.57
N GLY A 23 4.12 -4.43 2.83
CA GLY A 23 4.29 -4.51 1.38
C GLY A 23 3.92 -3.16 0.81
N VAL A 24 4.88 -2.45 0.22
CA VAL A 24 4.60 -1.26 -0.58
C VAL A 24 4.01 -1.73 -1.90
N TYR A 25 2.75 -2.14 -1.86
CA TYR A 25 2.05 -2.66 -3.03
C TYR A 25 2.01 -1.60 -4.12
N CYS A 26 2.36 -1.98 -5.35
CA CYS A 26 2.13 -1.06 -6.46
C CYS A 26 0.63 -0.85 -6.62
N SER A 27 0.19 0.31 -6.15
CA SER A 27 -1.21 0.63 -5.98
C SER A 27 -1.60 1.74 -6.94
N SER A 28 -2.90 1.78 -7.22
CA SER A 28 -3.51 2.86 -7.99
C SER A 28 -3.18 4.24 -7.41
N GLY A 29 -2.93 4.36 -6.10
CA GLY A 29 -2.54 5.62 -5.45
C GLY A 29 -1.18 6.13 -5.89
N VAL A 30 -0.17 5.26 -6.04
CA VAL A 30 1.18 5.68 -6.47
C VAL A 30 1.15 6.23 -7.89
N VAL A 31 0.43 5.53 -8.78
CA VAL A 31 0.30 5.94 -10.18
C VAL A 31 -0.54 7.22 -10.32
N ARG A 32 -1.59 7.37 -9.48
CA ARG A 32 -2.41 8.58 -9.45
C ARG A 32 -1.60 9.81 -9.06
N ASN A 33 -0.89 9.74 -7.93
CA ASN A 33 -0.06 10.83 -7.43
C ASN A 33 1.00 11.23 -8.47
N ARG A 34 1.61 10.22 -9.13
CA ARG A 34 2.58 10.49 -10.19
C ARG A 34 1.96 11.22 -11.39
N PHE A 35 0.79 10.81 -11.85
CA PHE A 35 0.08 11.49 -12.93
C PHE A 35 -0.37 12.90 -12.54
N GLU A 36 -0.81 13.11 -11.29
CA GLU A 36 -1.13 14.44 -10.76
C GLU A 36 0.06 15.39 -10.88
N ILE A 37 1.23 14.96 -10.42
CA ILE A 37 2.46 15.77 -10.46
C ILE A 37 2.92 16.00 -11.91
N GLU A 38 2.99 14.93 -12.71
CA GLU A 38 3.52 15.00 -14.09
C GLU A 38 2.61 15.78 -15.03
N GLU A 39 1.30 15.65 -14.87
CA GLU A 39 0.32 16.26 -15.77
C GLU A 39 -0.37 17.49 -15.18
N SER A 40 -0.02 17.89 -13.95
CA SER A 40 -0.64 18.98 -13.19
C SER A 40 -2.17 18.86 -13.15
N CYS A 41 -2.64 17.63 -12.95
CA CYS A 41 -4.06 17.30 -12.93
C CYS A 41 -4.49 17.00 -11.50
N PRO A 42 -5.52 17.66 -10.94
CA PRO A 42 -5.89 17.44 -9.55
C PRO A 42 -6.45 16.04 -9.35
N GLU A 43 -6.17 15.44 -8.19
CA GLU A 43 -6.45 14.03 -7.88
C GLU A 43 -7.91 13.63 -8.15
N ASP A 44 -8.86 14.52 -7.85
CA ASP A 44 -10.31 14.30 -7.99
C ASP A 44 -10.73 14.09 -9.45
N LYS A 45 -9.95 14.58 -10.41
CA LYS A 45 -10.20 14.44 -11.85
C LYS A 45 -9.46 13.27 -12.48
N ILE A 46 -8.68 12.52 -11.69
CA ILE A 46 -7.88 11.40 -12.18
C ILE A 46 -8.61 10.07 -11.94
N LYS A 47 -8.80 9.33 -13.03
CA LYS A 47 -9.30 7.96 -13.03
C LYS A 47 -8.15 6.99 -13.30
N VAL A 48 -7.97 6.02 -12.42
CA VAL A 48 -6.97 4.96 -12.56
C VAL A 48 -7.69 3.64 -12.79
N LYS A 49 -7.35 2.95 -13.87
CA LYS A 49 -7.86 1.62 -14.22
C LYS A 49 -6.70 0.63 -14.17
N SER A 50 -6.81 -0.38 -13.32
CA SER A 50 -5.85 -1.50 -13.33
C SER A 50 -6.06 -2.35 -14.58
N LEU A 51 -4.98 -2.62 -15.31
CA LEU A 51 -4.95 -3.52 -16.47
C LEU A 51 -4.44 -4.92 -16.09
N GLY A 52 -3.96 -5.11 -14.85
CA GLY A 52 -3.35 -6.36 -14.39
C GLY A 52 -1.84 -6.40 -14.61
N GLY A 53 -1.14 -7.31 -13.92
CA GLY A 53 0.30 -7.48 -14.06
C GLY A 53 1.15 -6.25 -13.67
N GLY A 54 0.62 -5.38 -12.82
CA GLY A 54 1.26 -4.10 -12.49
C GLY A 54 1.04 -2.99 -13.53
N ALA A 55 0.28 -3.22 -14.60
CA ALA A 55 -0.06 -2.18 -15.55
C ALA A 55 -1.30 -1.40 -15.10
N PHE A 56 -1.25 -0.07 -15.26
CA PHE A 56 -2.30 0.87 -14.92
C PHE A 56 -2.52 1.84 -16.08
N LEU A 57 -3.78 2.11 -16.39
CA LEU A 57 -4.18 3.15 -17.29
C LEU A 57 -4.73 4.32 -16.48
N VAL A 58 -4.13 5.49 -16.62
CA VAL A 58 -4.53 6.70 -15.94
C VAL A 58 -5.08 7.69 -16.95
N GLU A 59 -6.22 8.29 -16.61
CA GLU A 59 -6.89 9.28 -17.44
C GLU A 59 -7.38 10.42 -16.57
N GLY A 60 -7.12 11.65 -17.00
CA GLY A 60 -7.52 12.86 -16.28
C GLY A 60 -7.14 14.10 -17.05
N CYS A 61 -7.93 15.16 -16.91
CA CYS A 61 -7.66 16.46 -17.52
C CYS A 61 -7.44 16.43 -19.04
N GLY A 62 -8.15 15.53 -19.75
CA GLY A 62 -8.03 15.37 -21.20
C GLY A 62 -6.77 14.62 -21.65
N LYS A 63 -5.99 14.08 -20.70
CA LYS A 63 -4.78 13.30 -20.96
C LYS A 63 -4.97 11.87 -20.51
N LYS A 64 -4.24 10.96 -21.15
CA LYS A 64 -4.30 9.53 -20.90
C LYS A 64 -2.90 8.94 -20.99
N GLN A 65 -2.50 8.18 -19.98
CA GLN A 65 -1.16 7.62 -19.86
C GLN A 65 -1.22 6.23 -19.24
N SER A 66 -0.49 5.28 -19.82
CA SER A 66 -0.22 3.98 -19.22
C SER A 66 1.03 4.04 -18.36
N TYR A 67 0.98 3.33 -17.23
CA TYR A 67 2.11 3.12 -16.36
C TYR A 67 2.26 1.64 -16.06
N VAL A 68 3.50 1.18 -16.00
CA VAL A 68 3.86 -0.14 -15.50
C VAL A 68 4.58 0.02 -14.17
N CYS A 69 4.01 -0.62 -13.17
CA CYS A 69 4.56 -0.84 -11.87
C CYS A 69 5.34 -2.15 -11.81
N LEU A 70 6.58 -2.08 -11.36
CA LEU A 70 7.33 -3.26 -10.97
C LEU A 70 7.60 -3.20 -9.46
N GLU A 71 7.12 -4.22 -8.75
CA GLU A 71 7.54 -4.48 -7.37
C GLU A 71 8.89 -5.21 -7.43
N ALA A 72 9.96 -4.51 -7.07
CA ALA A 72 11.25 -5.12 -6.78
C ALA A 72 11.36 -5.34 -5.27
N GLN A 73 12.19 -6.31 -4.86
CA GLN A 73 12.38 -6.74 -3.46
C GLN A 73 12.74 -5.60 -2.49
N TRP A 74 13.19 -4.45 -3.01
CA TRP A 74 13.63 -3.27 -2.27
C TRP A 74 12.99 -1.95 -2.73
N ASN A 75 12.18 -1.93 -3.81
CA ASN A 75 11.52 -0.71 -4.25
C ASN A 75 10.35 -0.95 -5.21
N THR A 76 9.38 -0.05 -5.20
CA THR A 76 8.24 -0.06 -6.13
C THR A 76 8.44 1.05 -7.16
N VAL A 77 8.68 0.67 -8.42
CA VAL A 77 8.98 1.62 -9.50
C VAL A 77 7.83 1.65 -10.50
N CYS A 78 7.16 2.78 -10.61
CA CYS A 78 6.19 3.05 -11.68
C CYS A 78 6.88 3.82 -12.80
N LYS A 79 6.86 3.30 -14.02
CA LYS A 79 7.31 3.98 -15.24
C LYS A 79 6.15 4.19 -16.19
N LYS A 80 6.18 5.28 -16.96
CA LYS A 80 5.31 5.42 -18.14
C LYS A 80 5.67 4.29 -19.12
N ASP A 81 4.65 3.60 -19.61
CA ASP A 81 4.75 2.63 -20.70
C ASP A 81 4.90 3.36 -22.05
#